data_AF-A0A7V7EDJ2-F1
#
_entry.id   AF-A0A7V7EDJ2-F1
#
_cell.length_a   1.000
_cell.length_b   1.000
_cell.length_c   1.000
_cell.angle_alpha   90.00
_cell.angle_beta   90.00
_cell.angle_gamma   90.00
#
_symmetry.space_group_name_H-M   'P 1'
#
loop_
_entity.id
_entity.type
_entity.pdbx_description
1 polymer ?
#
loop_
_entity_poly.entity_id
_entity_poly.type
_entity_poly.pdbx_seq_one_letter_code
_entity_poly.pdbx_strand_id
1 'polypeptide(L)'
;MRKRNERNPKRQTKKELGVMAEFNAMYWEVPADSVYLESFPAERAMWFETEQDRQRRYALDDFFRTVLPEVKGMIEAHLTPRQREIITLYYFQGKTQEDIARILELTQSTVSRHLFGTVRKGKKVGGAIQKLQKALVKDQSRAITEALGCLEQRFAETA
;
A
#
# COMPACT_ATOMS: atom_id res chain seq x y z
N MET A 1 33.75 -61.12 -54.78
CA MET A 1 32.63 -60.34 -55.36
C MET A 1 31.62 -59.99 -54.26
N ARG A 2 31.35 -58.68 -54.09
CA ARG A 2 30.09 -57.98 -53.69
C ARG A 2 29.33 -58.31 -52.36
N LYS A 3 29.50 -57.37 -51.39
CA LYS A 3 28.54 -56.61 -50.53
C LYS A 3 27.21 -57.21 -50.00
N ARG A 4 26.97 -57.03 -48.68
CA ARG A 4 25.79 -56.35 -48.04
C ARG A 4 26.09 -56.15 -46.54
N ASN A 5 26.38 -54.95 -46.03
CA ASN A 5 25.58 -53.73 -45.75
C ASN A 5 24.87 -53.72 -44.38
N GLU A 6 25.21 -52.68 -43.63
CA GLU A 6 24.90 -52.26 -42.25
C GLU A 6 23.41 -52.17 -41.85
N ARG A 7 23.12 -52.39 -40.55
CA ARG A 7 22.66 -51.33 -39.61
C ARG A 7 22.37 -51.84 -38.19
N ASN A 8 22.95 -51.15 -37.21
CA ASN A 8 22.60 -51.15 -35.78
C ASN A 8 21.67 -49.93 -35.47
N PRO A 9 21.47 -49.52 -34.21
CA PRO A 9 20.53 -49.92 -33.15
C PRO A 9 19.35 -48.92 -32.97
N LYS A 10 18.27 -49.28 -32.25
CA LYS A 10 17.50 -48.28 -31.47
C LYS A 10 16.92 -48.88 -30.17
N ARG A 11 17.67 -48.76 -29.08
CA ARG A 11 17.11 -48.58 -27.72
C ARG A 11 16.32 -47.27 -27.75
N GLN A 12 14.99 -47.35 -27.63
CA GLN A 12 14.17 -46.18 -27.37
C GLN A 12 14.23 -45.89 -25.86
N THR A 13 15.09 -44.93 -25.49
CA THR A 13 14.95 -44.20 -24.24
C THR A 13 13.81 -43.21 -24.40
N LYS A 14 12.72 -43.40 -23.66
CA LYS A 14 11.72 -42.34 -23.42
C LYS A 14 12.41 -41.22 -22.64
N LYS A 15 12.98 -40.25 -23.35
CA LYS A 15 13.16 -38.89 -22.83
C LYS A 15 11.80 -38.23 -22.90
N GLU A 16 11.07 -38.24 -21.80
CA GLU A 16 10.00 -37.28 -21.58
C GLU A 16 10.63 -35.88 -21.66
N LEU A 17 10.17 -35.12 -22.65
CA LEU A 17 10.56 -33.75 -22.90
C LEU A 17 9.98 -32.89 -21.76
N GLY A 18 10.72 -32.79 -20.66
CA GLY A 18 10.58 -31.68 -19.75
C GLY A 18 10.93 -30.41 -20.51
N VAL A 19 9.93 -29.59 -20.80
CA VAL A 19 10.12 -28.21 -21.25
C VAL A 19 10.91 -27.52 -20.14
N MET A 20 12.21 -27.35 -20.34
CA MET A 20 13.05 -26.56 -19.44
C MET A 20 12.60 -25.11 -19.64
N ALA A 21 11.90 -24.55 -18.66
CA ALA A 21 11.59 -23.13 -18.63
C ALA A 21 12.91 -22.34 -18.74
N GLU A 22 13.02 -21.47 -19.75
CA GLU A 22 14.17 -20.60 -19.90
C GLU A 22 14.19 -19.60 -18.75
N PHE A 23 15.33 -19.51 -18.06
CA PHE A 23 15.53 -18.62 -16.93
C PHE A 23 15.18 -17.16 -17.31
N ASN A 24 14.23 -16.56 -16.61
CA ASN A 24 13.85 -15.15 -16.79
C ASN A 24 14.39 -14.30 -15.62
N ALA A 25 15.23 -13.31 -15.91
CA ALA A 25 15.82 -12.44 -14.89
C ALA A 25 14.84 -11.42 -14.27
N MET A 26 13.63 -11.26 -14.81
CA MET A 26 12.61 -10.35 -14.27
C MET A 26 11.81 -10.94 -13.11
N TYR A 27 11.85 -12.25 -12.91
CA TYR A 27 11.14 -12.92 -11.82
C TYR A 27 11.88 -14.18 -11.39
N TRP A 28 11.92 -14.42 -10.08
CA TRP A 28 12.44 -15.68 -9.55
C TRP A 28 11.32 -16.73 -9.58
N GLU A 29 11.44 -17.71 -10.47
CA GLU A 29 10.61 -18.91 -10.41
C GLU A 29 11.09 -19.78 -9.25
N VAL A 30 10.24 -19.91 -8.23
CA VAL A 30 10.48 -20.86 -7.12
C VAL A 30 9.71 -22.13 -7.46
N PRO A 31 10.38 -23.23 -7.86
CA PRO A 31 9.69 -24.47 -8.15
C PRO A 31 9.06 -25.01 -6.87
N ALA A 32 7.74 -25.08 -6.83
CA ALA A 32 6.96 -25.66 -5.75
C ALA A 32 6.05 -26.74 -6.31
N ASP A 33 6.09 -27.93 -5.73
CA ASP A 33 5.17 -29.01 -6.05
C ASP A 33 3.76 -28.63 -5.57
N SER A 34 2.72 -28.90 -6.38
CA SER A 34 1.31 -28.68 -5.99
C SER A 34 0.98 -29.40 -4.70
N VAL A 35 1.49 -30.63 -4.54
CA VAL A 35 1.27 -31.45 -3.34
C VAL A 35 1.87 -30.78 -2.11
N TYR A 36 3.01 -30.10 -2.26
CA TYR A 36 3.63 -29.35 -1.18
C TYR A 36 2.83 -28.09 -0.82
N LEU A 37 2.32 -27.35 -1.81
CA LEU A 37 1.49 -26.17 -1.58
C LEU A 37 0.14 -26.51 -0.93
N GLU A 38 -0.47 -27.63 -1.30
CA GLU A 38 -1.73 -28.12 -0.74
C GLU A 38 -1.57 -28.72 0.66
N SER A 39 -0.34 -29.03 1.08
CA SER A 39 -0.07 -29.55 2.43
C SER A 39 -0.13 -28.49 3.53
N PHE A 40 -0.13 -27.21 3.16
CA PHE A 40 -0.27 -26.12 4.11
C PHE A 40 -1.74 -26.01 4.55
N PRO A 41 -2.03 -26.04 5.86
CA PRO A 41 -3.35 -25.71 6.37
C PRO A 41 -3.75 -24.31 5.89
N ALA A 42 -5.02 -24.12 5.54
CA ALA A 42 -5.53 -22.84 5.07
C ALA A 42 -5.25 -21.71 6.08
N GLU A 43 -5.21 -22.05 7.38
CA GLU A 43 -4.90 -21.16 8.50
C GLU A 43 -3.47 -20.63 8.52
N ARG A 44 -2.56 -21.25 7.76
CA ARG A 44 -1.15 -20.83 7.62
C ARG A 44 -0.85 -20.18 6.27
N ALA A 45 -1.86 -20.01 5.41
CA ALA A 45 -1.67 -19.30 4.16
C ALA A 45 -1.34 -17.82 4.44
N MET A 46 -0.50 -17.20 3.59
CA MET A 46 -0.10 -15.79 3.76
C MET A 46 -1.29 -14.80 3.70
N TRP A 47 -2.37 -15.20 3.03
CA TRP A 47 -3.61 -14.45 2.92
C TRP A 47 -4.69 -14.94 3.88
N PHE A 48 -4.36 -15.88 4.79
CA PHE A 48 -5.31 -16.32 5.79
C PHE A 48 -5.68 -15.14 6.67
N GLU A 49 -6.98 -14.98 6.84
CA GLU A 49 -7.55 -13.91 7.63
C GLU A 49 -8.54 -14.52 8.62
N THR A 50 -8.38 -14.19 9.89
CA THR A 50 -9.39 -14.56 10.90
C THR A 50 -10.65 -13.72 10.72
N GLU A 51 -11.79 -14.19 11.21
CA GLU A 51 -13.02 -13.39 11.18
C GLU A 51 -12.85 -12.06 11.94
N GLN A 52 -12.01 -12.02 12.97
CA GLN A 52 -11.66 -10.80 13.71
C GLN A 52 -10.88 -9.80 12.84
N ASP A 53 -9.86 -10.26 12.12
CA ASP A 53 -9.09 -9.42 11.20
C ASP A 53 -9.99 -8.81 10.11
N ARG A 54 -10.92 -9.64 9.59
CA ARG A 54 -11.89 -9.21 8.59
C ARG A 54 -12.79 -8.10 9.11
N GLN A 55 -13.32 -8.28 10.32
CA GLN A 55 -14.17 -7.29 10.98
C GLN A 55 -13.41 -6.00 11.26
N ARG A 56 -12.15 -6.09 11.71
CA ARG A 56 -11.29 -4.91 11.91
C ARG A 56 -11.04 -4.16 10.60
N ARG A 57 -10.79 -4.88 9.50
CA ARG A 57 -10.62 -4.25 8.19
C ARG A 57 -11.86 -3.49 7.75
N TYR A 58 -13.06 -4.08 7.89
CA TYR A 58 -14.31 -3.40 7.54
C TYR A 58 -14.62 -2.23 8.47
N ALA A 59 -14.33 -2.35 9.76
CA ALA A 59 -14.47 -1.24 10.70
C ALA A 59 -13.58 -0.05 10.31
N LEU A 60 -12.34 -0.31 9.88
CA LEU A 60 -11.45 0.74 9.36
C LEU A 60 -11.98 1.35 8.05
N ASP A 61 -12.45 0.54 7.10
CA ASP A 61 -13.00 1.05 5.84
C ASP A 61 -14.21 1.96 6.09
N ASP A 62 -15.15 1.54 6.94
CA ASP A 62 -16.32 2.33 7.34
C ASP A 62 -15.92 3.65 8.02
N PHE A 63 -14.93 3.59 8.93
CA PHE A 63 -14.38 4.78 9.57
C PHE A 63 -13.82 5.77 8.54
N PHE A 64 -12.98 5.29 7.61
CA PHE A 64 -12.41 6.15 6.58
C PHE A 64 -13.47 6.73 5.64
N ARG A 65 -14.45 5.93 5.23
CA ARG A 65 -15.58 6.41 4.40
C ARG A 65 -16.33 7.56 5.06
N THR A 66 -16.49 7.49 6.38
CA THR A 66 -17.20 8.50 7.17
C THR A 66 -16.36 9.76 7.37
N VAL A 67 -15.07 9.61 7.67
CA VAL A 67 -14.17 10.73 8.04
C VAL A 67 -13.58 11.45 6.83
N LEU A 68 -13.35 10.75 5.72
CA LEU A 68 -12.65 11.33 4.56
C LEU A 68 -13.33 12.57 3.95
N PRO A 69 -14.68 12.62 3.81
CA PRO A 69 -15.36 13.83 3.32
C PRO A 69 -15.13 15.05 4.22
N GLU A 70 -15.20 14.88 5.54
CA GLU A 70 -14.96 15.93 6.53
C GLU A 70 -13.52 16.47 6.42
N VAL A 71 -12.53 15.57 6.36
CA VAL A 71 -11.12 15.94 6.20
C VAL A 71 -10.89 16.68 4.88
N LYS A 72 -11.53 16.26 3.79
CA LYS A 72 -11.48 16.98 2.50
C LYS A 72 -12.09 18.38 2.61
N GLY A 73 -13.21 18.53 3.30
CA GLY A 73 -13.82 19.84 3.58
C GLY A 73 -12.86 20.77 4.32
N MET A 74 -12.17 20.27 5.33
CA MET A 74 -11.17 21.03 6.09
C MET A 74 -9.95 21.43 5.24
N ILE A 75 -9.50 20.54 4.35
CA ILE A 75 -8.43 20.82 3.40
C ILE A 75 -8.81 21.98 2.47
N GLU A 76 -10.04 21.97 1.97
CA GLU A 76 -10.57 23.04 1.12
C GLU A 76 -10.69 24.37 1.90
N ALA A 77 -11.20 24.34 3.12
CA ALA A 77 -11.48 25.55 3.91
C ALA A 77 -10.23 26.22 4.51
N HIS A 78 -9.23 25.45 4.95
CA HIS A 78 -8.14 25.99 5.81
C HIS A 78 -6.76 26.02 5.18
N LEU A 79 -6.53 25.31 4.08
CA LEU A 79 -5.23 25.28 3.41
C LEU A 79 -5.14 26.31 2.29
N THR A 80 -3.93 26.84 2.09
CA THR A 80 -3.66 27.65 0.90
C THR A 80 -3.65 26.75 -0.34
N PRO A 81 -3.88 27.30 -1.56
CA PRO A 81 -3.87 26.50 -2.79
C PRO A 81 -2.62 25.64 -2.94
N ARG A 82 -1.44 26.20 -2.64
CA ARG A 82 -0.16 25.48 -2.70
C ARG A 82 -0.05 24.37 -1.64
N GLN A 83 -0.53 24.62 -0.42
CA GLN A 83 -0.53 23.60 0.63
C GLN A 83 -1.47 22.44 0.30
N ARG A 84 -2.63 22.76 -0.26
CA ARG A 84 -3.62 21.79 -0.73
C ARG A 84 -3.04 20.91 -1.84
N GLU A 85 -2.47 21.52 -2.88
CA GLU A 85 -1.82 20.81 -3.99
C GLU A 85 -0.77 19.81 -3.48
N ILE A 86 0.10 20.24 -2.56
CA ILE A 86 1.13 19.38 -1.97
C ILE A 86 0.52 18.24 -1.13
N ILE A 87 -0.51 18.52 -0.32
CA ILE A 87 -1.23 17.50 0.46
C ILE A 87 -1.90 16.47 -0.47
N THR A 88 -2.51 16.93 -1.57
CA THR A 88 -3.15 16.08 -2.56
C THR A 88 -2.14 15.14 -3.21
N LEU A 89 -1.01 15.65 -3.68
CA LEU A 89 0.04 14.82 -4.27
C LEU A 89 0.59 13.81 -3.26
N TYR A 90 0.83 14.24 -2.01
CA TYR A 90 1.46 13.40 -0.99
C TYR A 90 0.53 12.30 -0.48
N TYR A 91 -0.65 12.66 0.04
CA TYR A 91 -1.54 11.71 0.73
C TYR A 91 -2.54 11.01 -0.19
N PHE A 92 -2.96 11.65 -1.28
CA PHE A 92 -4.00 11.08 -2.16
C PHE A 92 -3.44 10.45 -3.44
N GLN A 93 -2.24 10.85 -3.87
CA GLN A 93 -1.58 10.31 -5.06
C GLN A 93 -0.29 9.53 -4.75
N GLY A 94 0.06 9.38 -3.46
CA GLY A 94 1.21 8.60 -3.03
C GLY A 94 2.57 9.12 -3.51
N LYS A 95 2.68 10.41 -3.85
CA LYS A 95 3.94 11.00 -4.33
C LYS A 95 4.90 11.24 -3.18
N THR A 96 6.19 10.96 -3.40
CA THR A 96 7.23 11.30 -2.43
C THR A 96 7.49 12.81 -2.41
N GLN A 97 8.16 13.34 -1.39
CA GLN A 97 8.53 14.76 -1.37
C GLN A 97 9.47 15.16 -2.53
N GLU A 98 10.27 14.22 -3.01
CA GLU A 98 11.14 14.40 -4.17
C GLU A 98 10.33 14.45 -5.47
N ASP A 99 9.35 13.55 -5.64
CA ASP A 99 8.43 13.61 -6.77
C ASP A 99 7.68 14.93 -6.81
N ILE A 100 7.15 15.37 -5.66
CA ILE A 100 6.41 16.64 -5.55
C ILE A 100 7.32 17.82 -5.87
N ALA A 101 8.56 17.81 -5.39
CA ALA A 101 9.56 18.82 -5.71
C ALA A 101 9.78 18.93 -7.22
N ARG A 102 9.91 17.80 -7.91
CA ARG A 102 10.04 17.75 -9.38
C ARG A 102 8.78 18.23 -10.09
N ILE A 103 7.60 17.74 -9.69
CA ILE A 103 6.30 18.07 -10.31
C ILE A 103 5.99 19.57 -10.20
N LEU A 104 6.32 20.18 -9.05
CA LEU A 104 5.96 21.56 -8.74
C LEU A 104 7.10 22.56 -8.92
N GLU A 105 8.25 22.12 -9.45
CA GLU A 105 9.47 22.91 -9.61
C GLU A 105 9.90 23.61 -8.30
N LEU A 106 9.89 22.84 -7.21
CA LEU A 106 10.29 23.27 -5.87
C LEU A 106 11.52 22.50 -5.40
N THR A 107 12.15 22.97 -4.33
CA THR A 107 13.10 22.14 -3.58
C THR A 107 12.35 21.22 -2.61
N GLN A 108 12.89 20.03 -2.35
CA GLN A 108 12.33 19.10 -1.35
C GLN A 108 12.20 19.77 0.04
N SER A 109 13.15 20.63 0.41
CA SER A 109 13.09 21.40 1.67
C SER A 109 11.86 22.33 1.74
N THR A 110 11.44 22.88 0.60
CA THR A 110 10.25 23.74 0.51
C THR A 110 8.98 22.91 0.61
N VAL A 111 8.93 21.73 -0.01
CA VAL A 111 7.83 20.77 0.14
C VAL A 111 7.67 20.34 1.60
N SER A 112 8.77 19.96 2.25
CA SER A 112 8.80 19.61 3.68
C SER A 112 8.26 20.75 4.54
N ARG A 113 8.69 22.00 4.27
CA ARG A 113 8.19 23.19 4.96
C ARG A 113 6.69 23.42 4.73
N HIS A 114 6.17 23.16 3.54
CA HIS A 114 4.74 23.28 3.28
C HIS A 114 3.91 22.22 4.02
N LEU A 115 4.42 21.00 4.16
CA LEU A 115 3.77 19.92 4.90
C LEU A 115 3.85 20.13 6.42
N PHE A 116 5.06 20.32 6.93
CA PHE A 116 5.37 20.26 8.36
C PHE A 116 5.66 21.62 8.99
N GLY A 117 5.87 22.69 8.21
CA GLY A 117 6.22 23.99 8.75
C GLY A 117 7.71 24.12 9.08
N THR A 118 8.04 25.12 9.90
CA THR A 118 9.41 25.35 10.41
C THR A 118 9.40 25.59 11.91
N VAL A 119 10.53 25.36 12.58
CA VAL A 119 10.69 25.74 13.98
C VAL A 119 11.22 27.16 14.06
N ARG A 120 10.55 28.03 14.82
CA ARG A 120 10.98 29.41 15.12
C ARG A 120 10.88 29.64 16.61
N LYS A 121 11.98 30.08 17.25
CA LYS A 121 12.04 30.32 18.71
C LYS A 121 11.52 29.12 19.53
N GLY A 122 11.92 27.91 19.13
CA GLY A 122 11.49 26.66 19.78
C GLY A 122 10.04 26.22 19.50
N LYS A 123 9.24 26.98 18.74
CA LYS A 123 7.85 26.63 18.39
C LYS A 123 7.72 26.24 16.93
N LYS A 124 6.94 25.20 16.63
CA LYS A 124 6.58 24.79 15.27
C LYS A 124 5.55 25.76 14.70
N VAL A 125 5.90 26.40 13.59
CA VAL A 125 5.11 27.45 12.92
C VAL A 125 4.85 27.06 11.47
N GLY A 126 3.57 27.05 11.10
CA GLY A 126 3.11 26.79 9.74
C GLY A 126 3.00 25.31 9.43
N GLY A 127 2.94 24.98 8.14
CA GLY A 127 2.70 23.62 7.67
C GLY A 127 1.21 23.31 7.51
N ALA A 128 0.90 22.50 6.52
CA ALA A 128 -0.47 22.08 6.23
C ALA A 128 -1.01 21.19 7.34
N ILE A 129 -0.21 20.25 7.82
CA ILE A 129 -0.63 19.29 8.87
C ILE A 129 -0.98 20.02 10.17
N GLN A 130 -0.15 20.96 10.60
CA GLN A 130 -0.41 21.71 11.83
C GLN A 130 -1.67 22.58 11.70
N LYS A 131 -1.95 23.12 10.51
CA LYS A 131 -3.20 23.87 10.25
C LYS A 131 -4.42 22.96 10.32
N LEU A 132 -4.36 21.78 9.70
CA LEU A 132 -5.44 20.79 9.74
C LEU A 132 -5.69 20.30 11.18
N GLN A 133 -4.64 20.02 11.96
CA GLN A 133 -4.77 19.65 13.37
C GLN A 133 -5.45 20.75 14.19
N LYS A 134 -5.09 22.02 13.97
CA LYS A 134 -5.75 23.15 14.66
C LYS A 134 -7.20 23.31 14.25
N ALA A 135 -7.50 23.14 12.97
CA ALA A 135 -8.87 23.16 12.48
C ALA A 135 -9.69 22.02 13.11
N LEU A 136 -9.12 20.82 13.23
CA LEU A 136 -9.79 19.66 13.82
C LEU A 136 -10.19 19.93 15.28
N VAL A 137 -9.26 20.47 16.06
CA VAL A 137 -9.50 20.83 17.46
C VAL A 137 -10.52 21.97 17.58
N LYS A 138 -10.48 22.92 16.65
CA LYS A 138 -11.38 24.08 16.66
C LYS A 138 -12.80 23.72 16.27
N ASP A 139 -12.96 22.96 15.20
CA ASP A 139 -14.26 22.61 14.63
C ASP A 139 -14.96 21.52 15.44
N GLN A 140 -14.22 20.81 16.31
CA GLN A 140 -14.72 19.70 17.13
C GLN A 140 -15.66 18.80 16.32
N SER A 141 -15.21 18.39 15.12
CA SER A 141 -16.09 17.71 14.16
C SER A 141 -16.71 16.48 14.82
N ARG A 142 -17.99 16.62 15.14
CA ARG A 142 -18.77 15.61 15.85
C ARG A 142 -18.78 14.31 15.07
N ALA A 143 -18.84 14.38 13.74
CA ALA A 143 -18.76 13.23 12.86
C ALA A 143 -17.46 12.44 13.02
N ILE A 144 -16.32 13.12 13.14
CA ILE A 144 -15.02 12.46 13.32
C ILE A 144 -14.94 11.82 14.72
N THR A 145 -15.39 12.53 15.76
CA THR A 145 -15.39 12.00 17.13
C THR A 145 -16.32 10.79 17.28
N GLU A 146 -17.53 10.86 16.71
CA GLU A 146 -18.49 9.75 16.71
C GLU A 146 -17.94 8.55 15.94
N ALA A 147 -17.37 8.78 14.75
CA ALA A 147 -16.76 7.72 13.95
C ALA A 147 -15.60 7.03 14.69
N LEU A 148 -14.76 7.81 15.39
CA LEU A 148 -13.67 7.25 16.20
C LEU A 148 -14.21 6.40 17.35
N GLY A 149 -15.23 6.88 18.07
CA GLY A 149 -15.87 6.10 19.14
C GLY A 149 -16.48 4.79 18.63
N CYS A 150 -17.15 4.81 17.47
CA CYS A 150 -17.65 3.60 16.83
C CYS A 150 -16.53 2.61 16.45
N LEU A 151 -15.39 3.12 15.97
CA LEU A 151 -14.23 2.29 15.63
C LEU A 151 -13.64 1.63 16.88
N GLU A 152 -13.42 2.39 17.95
CA GLU A 152 -12.90 1.90 19.23
C GLU A 152 -13.81 0.82 19.82
N GLN A 153 -15.12 1.02 19.78
CA GLN A 153 -16.10 0.04 20.24
C GLN A 153 -16.00 -1.26 19.43
N ARG A 154 -15.96 -1.19 18.10
CA ARG A 154 -15.82 -2.37 17.23
C ARG A 154 -14.50 -3.11 17.46
N PHE A 155 -13.43 -2.39 17.79
CA PHE A 155 -12.15 -3.02 18.13
C PHE A 155 -12.18 -3.71 19.48
N ALA A 156 -12.91 -3.15 20.46
CA ALA A 156 -13.11 -3.78 21.77
C ALA A 156 -13.98 -5.05 21.69
N GLU A 157 -14.98 -5.07 20.81
CA GLU A 157 -15.85 -6.25 20.58
C GLU A 157 -15.14 -7.40 19.85
N THR A 158 -14.02 -7.10 19.18
CA THR A 158 -13.21 -8.07 18.40
C THR A 158 -11.89 -8.46 19.09
N ALA A 159 -11.70 -8.06 20.35
CA ALA A 159 -10.54 -8.39 21.18
C ALA A 159 -10.83 -9.61 22.07
#